data_AF-A0A944U2Y1-F1
#
_entry.id   AF-A0A944U2Y1-F1
#
_cell.length_a   1.000
_cell.length_b   1.000
_cell.length_c   1.000
_cell.angle_alpha   90.00
_cell.angle_beta   90.00
_cell.angle_gamma   90.00
#
_symmetry.space_group_name_H-M   'P 1'
#
loop_
_entity.id
_entity.type
_entity.pdbx_description
1 polymer ?
#
loop_
_entity_poly.entity_id
_entity_poly.type
_entity_poly.pdbx_seq_one_letter_code
_entity_poly.pdbx_strand_id
1 'polypeptide(L)'
;MSGCGEEKYTGPESVSPGEVNTVMNESFADASEDVKKVVQDMLVSYSKSDFTKASAIVQALLTRKDITDSQRQMASRCLMTVNDEMQRAIAEKGDRKAEQYLRHLNATK
;
A
#
# COMPACT_ATOMS: atom_id res chain seq x y z
N MET A 1 -18.69 31.40 6.98
CA MET A 1 -17.32 30.99 7.35
C MET A 1 -17.04 29.67 6.66
N SER A 2 -16.13 29.74 5.68
CA SER A 2 -15.38 28.70 4.98
C SER A 2 -15.96 27.28 4.92
N GLY A 3 -16.77 27.00 3.88
CA GLY A 3 -16.85 25.66 3.33
C GLY A 3 -15.53 25.39 2.62
N CYS A 4 -14.70 24.50 3.18
CA CYS A 4 -13.58 23.95 2.44
C CYS A 4 -14.19 23.24 1.22
N GLY A 5 -14.02 23.83 0.04
CA GLY A 5 -14.43 23.20 -1.21
C GLY A 5 -13.79 21.82 -1.25
N GLU A 6 -14.61 20.80 -1.50
CA GLU A 6 -14.12 19.48 -1.87
C GLU A 6 -13.30 19.64 -3.14
N GLU A 7 -11.99 19.81 -2.96
CA GLU A 7 -11.01 19.64 -4.01
C GLU A 7 -11.22 18.21 -4.50
N LYS A 8 -11.82 18.06 -5.69
CA LYS A 8 -11.94 16.74 -6.34
C LYS A 8 -10.53 16.17 -6.39
N TYR A 9 -10.26 15.16 -5.57
CA TYR A 9 -8.97 14.52 -5.50
C TYR A 9 -8.58 14.05 -6.91
N THR A 10 -7.61 14.72 -7.54
CA THR A 10 -7.03 14.36 -8.83
C THR A 10 -5.78 13.48 -8.66
N GLY A 11 -5.54 13.02 -7.43
CA GLY A 11 -4.45 12.11 -7.14
C GLY A 11 -4.69 10.73 -7.75
N PRO A 12 -3.65 9.90 -7.81
CA PRO A 12 -3.75 8.57 -8.39
C PRO A 12 -4.79 7.74 -7.63
N GLU A 13 -5.68 7.09 -8.37
CA GLU A 13 -6.69 6.20 -7.78
C GLU A 13 -6.02 4.99 -7.14
N SER A 14 -6.50 4.55 -5.98
CA SER A 14 -6.03 3.30 -5.37
C SER A 14 -6.37 2.11 -6.26
N VAL A 15 -5.66 1.00 -6.07
CA VAL A 15 -6.01 -0.27 -6.73
C VAL A 15 -7.21 -0.88 -6.01
N SER A 16 -8.15 -1.50 -6.72
CA SER A 16 -9.25 -2.22 -6.05
C SER A 16 -8.68 -3.33 -5.15
N PRO A 17 -9.21 -3.57 -3.94
CA PRO A 17 -8.69 -4.61 -3.04
C PRO A 17 -8.56 -5.99 -3.69
N GLY A 18 -9.53 -6.39 -4.52
CA GLY A 18 -9.51 -7.67 -5.25
C GLY A 18 -8.48 -7.75 -6.38
N GLU A 19 -7.94 -6.62 -6.84
CA GLU A 19 -7.02 -6.53 -7.99
C GLU A 19 -5.55 -6.42 -7.56
N VAL A 20 -5.28 -6.17 -6.26
CA VAL A 20 -3.93 -5.97 -5.72
C VAL A 20 -2.97 -7.08 -6.16
N ASN A 21 -3.40 -8.35 -6.07
CA ASN A 21 -2.54 -9.48 -6.43
C ASN A 21 -2.18 -9.48 -7.93
N THR A 22 -3.19 -9.40 -8.80
CA THR A 22 -3.01 -9.43 -10.24
C THR A 22 -2.15 -8.27 -10.71
N VAL A 23 -2.52 -7.04 -10.33
CA VAL A 23 -1.90 -5.82 -10.83
C VAL A 23 -0.44 -5.70 -10.37
N MET A 24 -0.14 -6.11 -9.13
CA MET A 24 1.24 -6.12 -8.63
C MET A 24 2.09 -7.19 -9.32
N ASN A 25 1.54 -8.39 -9.57
CA ASN A 25 2.27 -9.42 -10.30
C ASN A 25 2.59 -8.99 -11.74
N GLU A 26 1.61 -8.40 -12.43
CA GLU A 26 1.79 -7.90 -13.81
C GLU A 26 2.79 -6.75 -13.87
N SER A 27 2.66 -5.75 -12.99
CA SER A 27 3.51 -4.56 -13.00
C SER A 27 4.98 -4.87 -12.68
N PHE A 28 5.24 -5.98 -11.99
CA PHE A 28 6.58 -6.42 -11.59
C PHE A 28 7.04 -7.69 -12.33
N ALA A 29 6.36 -8.10 -13.41
CA ALA A 29 6.70 -9.30 -14.18
C ALA A 29 8.14 -9.27 -14.73
N ASP A 30 8.62 -8.11 -15.14
CA ASP A 30 9.96 -7.90 -15.70
C ASP A 30 10.97 -7.36 -14.67
N ALA A 31 10.59 -7.28 -13.39
CA ALA A 31 11.50 -6.84 -12.34
C ALA A 31 12.59 -7.90 -12.05
N SER A 32 13.64 -7.51 -11.33
CA SER A 32 14.64 -8.49 -10.86
C SER A 32 14.00 -9.50 -9.90
N GLU A 33 14.57 -10.70 -9.80
CA GLU A 33 14.06 -11.75 -8.92
C GLU A 33 14.00 -11.30 -7.45
N ASP A 34 14.94 -10.45 -7.02
CA ASP A 34 14.93 -9.88 -5.68
C ASP A 34 13.81 -8.85 -5.48
N VAL A 35 13.41 -8.11 -6.51
CA VAL A 35 12.20 -7.25 -6.45
C VAL A 35 10.95 -8.13 -6.42
N LYS A 36 10.87 -9.15 -7.26
CA LYS A 36 9.72 -10.06 -7.31
C LYS A 36 9.48 -10.75 -5.97
N LYS A 37 10.53 -11.21 -5.28
CA LYS A 37 10.40 -11.79 -3.93
C LYS A 37 9.79 -10.81 -2.93
N VAL A 38 10.24 -9.55 -2.93
CA VAL A 38 9.67 -8.50 -2.07
C VAL A 38 8.19 -8.26 -2.39
N VAL A 39 7.82 -8.25 -3.67
CA VAL A 39 6.41 -8.16 -4.09
C VAL A 39 5.61 -9.37 -3.61
N GLN A 40 6.13 -10.59 -3.71
CA GLN A 40 5.46 -11.78 -3.19
C GLN A 40 5.29 -11.74 -1.68
N ASP A 41 6.29 -11.31 -0.92
CA ASP A 41 6.20 -11.18 0.54
C ASP A 41 5.12 -10.18 0.95
N MET A 42 4.99 -9.09 0.18
CA MET A 42 3.90 -8.13 0.34
C MET A 42 2.55 -8.78 0.10
N LEU A 43 2.37 -9.48 -1.03
CA LEU A 43 1.11 -10.12 -1.41
C LEU A 43 0.69 -11.21 -0.41
N VAL A 44 1.64 -12.00 0.10
CA VAL A 44 1.39 -13.00 1.16
C VAL A 44 0.96 -12.33 2.46
N SER A 45 1.55 -11.18 2.80
CA SER A 45 1.16 -10.42 4.00
C SER A 45 -0.24 -9.84 3.83
N TYR A 46 -0.54 -9.28 2.65
CA TYR A 46 -1.85 -8.76 2.30
C TYR A 46 -2.95 -9.83 2.34
N SER A 47 -2.71 -11.01 1.75
CA SER A 47 -3.68 -12.12 1.73
C SER A 47 -3.99 -12.68 3.12
N LYS A 48 -3.08 -12.47 4.09
CA LYS A 48 -3.25 -12.85 5.50
C LYS A 48 -3.87 -11.74 6.35
N SER A 49 -4.27 -10.63 5.74
CA SER A 49 -4.72 -9.40 6.42
C SER A 49 -3.68 -8.82 7.39
N ASP A 50 -2.39 -9.13 7.21
CA ASP A 50 -1.31 -8.46 7.94
C ASP A 50 -0.95 -7.17 7.20
N PHE A 51 -1.89 -6.22 7.25
CA PHE A 51 -1.77 -4.96 6.54
C PHE A 51 -0.62 -4.10 7.07
N THR A 52 -0.26 -4.24 8.35
CA THR A 52 0.92 -3.56 8.92
C THR A 52 2.20 -4.00 8.24
N LYS A 53 2.39 -5.31 8.07
CA LYS A 53 3.55 -5.88 7.38
C LYS A 53 3.51 -5.57 5.89
N ALA A 54 2.36 -5.71 5.24
CA ALA A 54 2.21 -5.37 3.83
C ALA A 54 2.58 -3.90 3.56
N SER A 55 2.08 -2.97 4.38
CA SER A 55 2.36 -1.53 4.26
C SER A 55 3.86 -1.23 4.44
N ALA A 56 4.51 -1.86 5.42
CA ALA A 56 5.95 -1.71 5.63
C ALA A 56 6.77 -2.22 4.43
N ILE A 57 6.40 -3.36 3.84
CA ILE A 57 7.07 -3.92 2.67
C ILE A 57 6.91 -3.01 1.45
N VAL A 58 5.70 -2.50 1.19
CA VAL A 58 5.49 -1.57 0.06
C VAL A 58 6.27 -0.28 0.25
N GLN A 59 6.32 0.28 1.46
CA GLN A 59 7.15 1.46 1.74
C GLN A 59 8.64 1.19 1.48
N ALA A 60 9.16 0.04 1.91
CA ALA A 60 10.53 -0.36 1.59
C ALA A 60 10.75 -0.50 0.08
N LEU A 61 9.81 -1.12 -0.64
CA LEU A 61 9.83 -1.24 -2.10
C LEU A 61 9.88 0.15 -2.77
N LEU A 62 9.12 1.13 -2.27
CA LEU A 62 9.12 2.51 -2.76
C LEU A 62 10.42 3.28 -2.49
N THR A 63 11.35 2.75 -1.69
CA THR A 63 12.70 3.34 -1.52
C THR A 63 13.74 2.73 -2.46
N ARG A 64 13.41 1.63 -3.15
CA ARG A 64 14.33 0.95 -4.06
C ARG A 64 14.63 1.82 -5.28
N LYS A 65 15.89 1.81 -5.71
CA LYS A 65 16.38 2.51 -6.90
C LYS A 65 16.35 1.65 -8.17
N ASP A 66 16.18 0.34 -8.00
CA ASP A 66 16.16 -0.66 -9.06
C ASP A 66 14.72 -1.07 -9.48
N ILE A 67 13.75 -0.18 -9.26
CA ILE A 67 12.39 -0.28 -9.79
C ILE A 67 12.11 0.91 -10.71
N THR A 68 11.31 0.67 -11.75
CA THR A 68 10.91 1.71 -12.70
C THR A 68 9.92 2.70 -12.08
N ASP A 69 9.74 3.86 -12.71
CA ASP A 69 8.73 4.83 -12.26
C ASP A 69 7.31 4.27 -12.36
N SER A 70 7.01 3.46 -13.38
CA SER A 70 5.71 2.78 -13.51
C SER A 70 5.47 1.80 -12.36
N GLN A 71 6.49 0.99 -12.01
CA GLN A 71 6.45 0.10 -10.84
C GLN A 71 6.27 0.86 -9.54
N ARG A 72 6.96 2.00 -9.39
CA ARG A 72 6.82 2.87 -8.22
C ARG A 72 5.42 3.47 -8.11
N GLN A 73 4.86 3.95 -9.22
CA GLN A 73 3.49 4.46 -9.26
C GLN A 73 2.49 3.37 -8.87
N MET A 74 2.66 2.15 -9.39
CA MET A 74 1.77 1.04 -9.03
C MET A 74 1.89 0.66 -7.56
N ALA A 75 3.12 0.54 -7.04
CA ALA A 75 3.35 0.28 -5.63
C ALA A 75 2.72 1.37 -4.73
N SER A 76 2.77 2.64 -5.12
CA SER A 76 2.11 3.73 -4.40
C SER A 76 0.59 3.59 -4.38
N ARG A 77 -0.03 3.25 -5.52
CA ARG A 77 -1.48 3.00 -5.61
C ARG A 77 -1.89 1.79 -4.77
N CYS A 78 -1.07 0.74 -4.75
CA CYS A 78 -1.28 -0.43 -3.90
C CYS A 78 -1.13 -0.07 -2.41
N LEU A 79 -0.18 0.79 -2.03
CA LEU A 79 -0.01 1.24 -0.65
C LEU A 79 -1.26 1.94 -0.11
N MET A 80 -1.93 2.73 -0.94
CA MET A 80 -3.21 3.36 -0.59
C MET A 80 -4.24 2.29 -0.22
N THR A 81 -4.44 1.28 -1.07
CA THR A 81 -5.35 0.16 -0.82
C THR A 81 -4.99 -0.60 0.46
N VAL A 82 -3.71 -0.88 0.70
CA VAL A 82 -3.25 -1.58 1.91
C VAL A 82 -3.59 -0.76 3.16
N ASN A 83 -3.42 0.57 3.10
CA ASN A 83 -3.72 1.45 4.22
C ASN A 83 -5.24 1.60 4.45
N ASP A 84 -6.05 1.63 3.39
CA ASP A 84 -7.52 1.65 3.50
C ASP A 84 -8.04 0.36 4.15
N GLU A 85 -7.55 -0.80 3.71
CA GLU A 85 -7.90 -2.10 4.30
C GLU A 85 -7.40 -2.21 5.76
N MET A 86 -6.26 -1.61 6.08
CA MET A 86 -5.79 -1.48 7.47
C MET A 86 -6.77 -0.68 8.33
N GLN A 87 -7.23 0.48 7.84
CA GLN A 87 -8.21 1.31 8.56
C GLN A 87 -9.53 0.58 8.77
N ARG A 88 -10.01 -0.14 7.74
CA ARG A 88 -11.20 -1.00 7.85
C ARG A 88 -11.02 -2.07 8.92
N ALA A 89 -9.89 -2.78 8.90
CA ALA A 89 -9.59 -3.79 9.90
C ALA A 89 -9.53 -3.22 11.34
N ILE A 90 -9.00 -2.01 11.52
CA ILE A 90 -9.01 -1.32 12.82
C ILE A 90 -10.46 -1.02 13.25
N ALA A 91 -11.28 -0.47 12.35
CA ALA A 91 -12.66 -0.11 12.64
C ALA A 91 -13.51 -1.35 13.00
N GLU A 92 -13.29 -2.47 12.32
CA GLU A 92 -14.06 -3.71 12.52
C GLU A 92 -13.57 -4.56 13.69
N LYS A 93 -12.25 -4.66 13.89
CA LYS A 93 -11.63 -5.61 14.83
C LYS A 93 -10.96 -4.94 16.02
N GLY A 94 -10.85 -3.62 16.03
CA GLY A 94 -10.15 -2.89 17.09
C GLY A 94 -8.64 -3.21 17.16
N ASP A 95 -8.00 -3.42 16.00
CA ASP A 95 -6.57 -3.76 15.93
C ASP A 95 -5.68 -2.58 16.39
N ARG A 96 -5.37 -2.57 17.69
CA ARG A 96 -4.53 -1.54 18.32
C ARG A 96 -3.11 -1.49 17.75
N LYS A 97 -2.58 -2.62 17.27
CA LYS A 97 -1.23 -2.65 16.68
C LYS A 97 -1.24 -1.89 15.36
N ALA A 98 -2.24 -2.16 14.52
CA ALA A 98 -2.44 -1.43 13.26
C ALA A 98 -2.71 0.06 13.51
N GLU A 99 -3.50 0.39 14.53
CA GLU A 99 -3.78 1.79 14.91
C GLU A 99 -2.49 2.53 15.32
N GLN A 100 -1.66 1.93 16.17
CA GLN A 100 -0.36 2.50 16.56
C GLN A 100 0.58 2.67 15.37
N TYR A 101 0.60 1.69 14.47
CA TYR A 101 1.40 1.76 13.26
C TYR A 101 0.98 2.93 12.36
N LEU A 102 -0.31 3.11 12.10
CA LEU A 102 -0.81 4.26 11.32
C LEU A 102 -0.49 5.61 11.98
N ARG A 103 -0.59 5.69 13.31
CA ARG A 103 -0.18 6.90 14.04
C ARG A 103 1.30 7.22 13.83
N HIS A 104 2.17 6.21 13.86
CA HIS A 104 3.59 6.38 13.60
C HIS A 104 3.87 6.85 12.16
N LEU A 105 3.20 6.26 11.17
CA LEU A 105 3.33 6.69 9.77
C LEU A 105 2.91 8.15 9.56
N ASN A 106 1.83 8.58 10.19
CA ASN A 106 1.36 9.97 10.04
C ASN A 106 2.22 10.98 10.79
N ALA A 107 2.94 10.56 11.84
CA ALA A 107 3.87 11.42 12.58
C ALA A 107 5.23 11.58 11.89
N THR A 108 5.53 10.75 10.89
CA THR A 108 6.81 10.73 10.16
C THR A 108 6.69 11.24 8.72
N LYS A 109 5.49 11.69 8.31
CA LYS A 109 5.25 12.46 7.09
C LYS A 109 5.68 13.92 7.27
#